data_AF-A0A1C2BZV0-F1
#
_entry.id   AF-A0A1C2BZV0-F1
#
_cell.length_a   1.000
_cell.length_b   1.000
_cell.length_c   1.000
_cell.angle_alpha   90.00
_cell.angle_beta   90.00
_cell.angle_gamma   90.00
#
_symmetry.space_group_name_H-M   'P 1'
#
loop_
_entity.id
_entity.type
_entity.pdbx_description
1 polymer ?
#
loop_
_entity_poly.entity_id
_entity_poly.type
_entity_poly.pdbx_seq_one_letter_code
_entity_poly.pdbx_strand_id
1 'polypeptide(L)'
;MSNSVSLTQYLQLSGLTELATPAFAVAVAQQQQALRQYLEQVSAPTVNWQYQVPELGEGGACSLFGVLAAEPYDLTAILGGQTAANQQALARLSQITAFYQQQAGVAWFGIYQARANPAGEAVLVKLSYFGAPSRAEFPLTPEFATISNNSSVGLSGKARVINSVASYLQQGGEYYTCDPKVQAEACLPLYAQSGRILGIVDAEDFQAEVFDQRALALLVAVCLTIPDYLPAV
;
A
#
# COMPACT_ATOMS: atom_id res chain seq x y z
N MET A 1 -6.16 -17.15 13.93
CA MET A 1 -7.07 -17.08 12.78
C MET A 1 -6.75 -15.78 12.07
N SER A 2 -6.69 -15.75 10.73
CA SER A 2 -6.41 -14.50 10.01
C SER A 2 -7.62 -13.57 10.09
N ASN A 3 -7.36 -12.28 10.26
CA ASN A 3 -8.31 -11.17 10.20
C ASN A 3 -8.62 -10.74 8.77
N SER A 4 -8.04 -11.39 7.76
CA SER A 4 -8.30 -11.15 6.34
C SER A 4 -9.31 -12.15 5.73
N VAL A 5 -9.77 -11.84 4.53
CA VAL A 5 -10.59 -12.73 3.70
C VAL A 5 -9.77 -13.92 3.17
N SER A 6 -10.43 -14.95 2.65
CA SER A 6 -9.75 -16.03 1.90
C SER A 6 -9.19 -15.51 0.56
N LEU A 7 -8.21 -16.20 -0.04
CA LEU A 7 -7.68 -15.83 -1.36
C LEU A 7 -8.78 -15.74 -2.43
N THR A 8 -9.69 -16.71 -2.50
CA THR A 8 -10.79 -16.69 -3.49
C THR A 8 -11.65 -15.45 -3.32
N GLN A 9 -12.02 -15.13 -2.08
CA GLN A 9 -12.80 -13.94 -1.78
C GLN A 9 -12.02 -12.66 -2.06
N TYR A 10 -10.71 -12.64 -1.77
CA TYR A 10 -9.82 -11.52 -2.08
C TYR A 10 -9.84 -11.20 -3.58
N LEU A 11 -9.56 -12.19 -4.43
CA LEU A 11 -9.51 -11.99 -5.89
C LEU A 11 -10.86 -11.53 -6.45
N GLN A 12 -11.98 -12.02 -5.89
CA GLN A 12 -13.31 -11.57 -6.27
C GLN A 12 -13.58 -10.12 -5.86
N LEU A 13 -13.29 -9.76 -4.61
CA LEU A 13 -13.51 -8.40 -4.11
C LEU A 13 -12.62 -7.41 -4.84
N SER A 14 -11.35 -7.73 -5.05
CA SER A 14 -10.36 -6.86 -5.68
C SER A 14 -10.53 -6.74 -7.19
N GLY A 15 -11.31 -7.63 -7.82
CA GLY A 15 -11.49 -7.66 -9.27
C GLY A 15 -10.35 -8.32 -10.03
N LEU A 16 -9.54 -9.16 -9.37
CA LEU A 16 -8.42 -9.90 -9.95
C LEU A 16 -8.79 -11.37 -10.23
N THR A 17 -10.04 -11.63 -10.62
CA THR A 17 -10.58 -12.99 -10.77
C THR A 17 -9.90 -13.80 -11.87
N GLU A 18 -9.31 -13.14 -12.86
CA GLU A 18 -8.50 -13.73 -13.91
C GLU A 18 -7.25 -14.44 -13.39
N LEU A 19 -6.77 -14.07 -12.19
CA LEU A 19 -5.65 -14.75 -11.52
C LEU A 19 -6.08 -16.01 -10.76
N ALA A 20 -7.37 -16.35 -10.71
CA ALA A 20 -7.90 -17.47 -9.92
C ALA A 20 -7.59 -18.86 -10.54
N THR A 21 -6.29 -19.16 -10.67
CA THR A 21 -5.78 -20.45 -11.13
C THR A 21 -5.17 -21.24 -9.97
N PRO A 22 -5.14 -22.59 -10.04
CA PRO A 22 -4.46 -23.40 -9.03
C PRO A 22 -2.98 -23.04 -8.87
N ALA A 23 -2.29 -22.72 -9.97
CA ALA A 23 -0.87 -22.34 -9.95
C ALA A 23 -0.66 -21.02 -9.19
N PHE A 24 -1.50 -20.01 -9.44
CA PHE A 24 -1.43 -18.74 -8.73
C PHE A 24 -1.74 -18.93 -7.23
N ALA A 25 -2.73 -19.75 -6.88
CA ALA A 25 -3.05 -20.05 -5.49
C ALA A 25 -1.87 -20.71 -4.76
N VAL A 26 -1.16 -21.65 -5.42
CA VAL A 26 0.06 -22.24 -4.87
C VAL A 26 1.16 -21.19 -4.70
N ALA A 27 1.35 -20.31 -5.68
CA ALA A 27 2.35 -19.24 -5.61
C ALA A 27 2.08 -18.27 -4.44
N VAL A 28 0.82 -17.83 -4.26
CA VAL A 28 0.42 -16.99 -3.12
C VAL A 28 0.68 -17.70 -1.80
N ALA A 29 0.31 -18.98 -1.68
CA ALA A 29 0.51 -19.75 -0.45
C ALA A 29 2.00 -19.90 -0.08
N GLN A 30 2.87 -20.11 -1.08
CA GLN A 30 4.32 -20.15 -0.90
C GLN A 30 4.87 -18.81 -0.40
N GLN A 31 4.43 -17.70 -1.00
CA GLN A 31 4.85 -16.35 -0.57
C GLN A 31 4.37 -16.04 0.86
N GLN A 32 3.14 -16.41 1.22
CA GLN A 32 2.65 -16.25 2.59
C GLN A 32 3.44 -17.10 3.59
N GLN A 33 3.85 -18.31 3.20
CA GLN A 33 4.70 -19.15 4.06
C GLN A 33 6.08 -18.51 4.26
N ALA A 34 6.71 -18.04 3.19
CA ALA A 34 8.00 -17.35 3.26
C ALA A 34 7.91 -16.08 4.13
N LEU A 35 6.85 -15.28 3.96
CA LEU A 35 6.62 -14.09 4.78
C LEU A 35 6.45 -14.45 6.26
N ARG A 36 5.63 -15.46 6.59
CA ARG A 36 5.46 -15.91 7.99
C ARG A 36 6.79 -16.34 8.61
N GLN A 37 7.58 -17.13 7.90
CA GLN A 37 8.91 -17.56 8.36
C GLN A 37 9.83 -16.36 8.58
N TYR A 38 9.82 -15.39 7.67
CA TYR A 38 10.60 -14.15 7.81
C TYR A 38 10.20 -13.36 9.06
N LEU A 39 8.90 -13.21 9.32
CA LEU A 39 8.38 -12.49 10.50
C LEU A 39 8.73 -13.17 11.84
N GLU A 40 8.98 -14.48 11.83
CA GLU A 40 9.41 -15.24 13.01
C GLU A 40 10.93 -15.17 13.24
N GLN A 41 11.71 -15.14 12.15
CA GLN A 41 13.17 -15.26 12.21
C GLN A 41 13.89 -13.92 12.29
N VAL A 42 13.36 -12.90 11.63
CA VAL A 42 13.99 -11.58 11.56
C VAL A 42 13.47 -10.74 12.71
N SER A 43 14.37 -10.00 13.37
CA SER A 43 13.97 -9.03 14.40
C SER A 43 13.28 -7.84 13.76
N ALA A 44 12.27 -7.29 14.41
CA ALA A 44 11.62 -6.09 13.89
C ALA A 44 12.58 -4.89 13.95
N PRO A 45 12.63 -4.05 12.91
CA PRO A 45 13.46 -2.86 12.95
C PRO A 45 12.91 -1.87 13.98
N THR A 46 13.75 -0.91 14.38
CA THR A 46 13.29 0.23 15.16
C THR A 46 12.21 0.99 14.38
N VAL A 47 11.06 1.19 15.01
CA VAL A 47 9.95 1.95 14.42
C VAL A 47 10.37 3.39 14.23
N ASN A 48 10.20 3.90 13.01
CA ASN A 48 10.29 5.32 12.74
C ASN A 48 8.87 5.92 12.71
N TRP A 49 8.59 6.81 13.65
CA TRP A 49 7.29 7.48 13.80
C TRP A 49 7.13 8.68 12.87
N GLN A 50 8.24 9.16 12.30
CA GLN A 50 8.29 10.37 11.50
C GLN A 50 9.00 10.11 10.18
N TYR A 51 8.48 10.67 9.09
CA TYR A 51 9.15 10.56 7.81
C TYR A 51 8.96 11.82 6.98
N GLN A 52 9.96 12.10 6.14
CA GLN A 52 9.89 13.23 5.24
C GLN A 52 8.83 13.01 4.17
N VAL A 53 8.12 14.08 3.86
CA VAL A 53 7.09 14.13 2.84
C VAL A 53 7.38 15.27 1.88
N PRO A 54 6.96 15.17 0.61
CA PRO A 54 6.94 16.32 -0.28
C PRO A 54 6.11 17.45 0.31
N GLU A 55 6.49 18.69 0.03
CA GLU A 55 5.58 19.81 0.21
C GLU A 55 4.34 19.58 -0.69
N LEU A 56 3.16 19.99 -0.22
CA LEU A 56 1.90 19.80 -0.96
C LEU A 56 1.45 21.13 -1.56
N GLY A 57 1.10 21.08 -2.83
CA GLY A 57 0.66 22.22 -3.62
C GLY A 57 -0.84 22.44 -3.49
N GLU A 58 -1.35 23.37 -4.29
CA GLU A 58 -2.79 23.66 -4.33
C GLU A 58 -3.58 22.38 -4.68
N GLY A 59 -4.66 22.12 -3.94
CA GLY A 59 -5.46 20.89 -4.10
C GLY A 59 -4.81 19.60 -3.57
N GLY A 60 -3.65 19.69 -2.90
CA GLY A 60 -2.96 18.55 -2.30
C GLY A 60 -2.09 17.72 -3.26
N ALA A 61 -1.91 18.13 -4.50
CA ALA A 61 -0.91 17.52 -5.37
C ALA A 61 0.51 17.72 -4.79
N CYS A 62 1.48 16.84 -5.06
CA CYS A 62 2.87 17.07 -4.64
C CYS A 62 3.38 18.39 -5.26
N SER A 63 3.77 19.37 -4.43
CA SER A 63 3.88 20.80 -4.81
C SER A 63 4.97 21.10 -5.82
N LEU A 64 6.07 20.34 -5.83
CA LEU A 64 7.17 20.40 -6.78
C LEU A 64 8.05 19.17 -6.52
N PHE A 65 8.43 18.45 -7.57
CA PHE A 65 9.28 17.26 -7.43
C PHE A 65 10.60 17.61 -6.72
N GLY A 66 10.88 16.93 -5.62
CA GLY A 66 12.13 17.08 -4.86
C GLY A 66 12.12 18.16 -3.76
N VAL A 67 11.02 18.91 -3.60
CA VAL A 67 10.88 19.84 -2.47
C VAL A 67 10.18 19.12 -1.32
N LEU A 68 10.89 18.97 -0.20
CA LEU A 68 10.37 18.35 1.01
C LEU A 68 9.79 19.42 1.94
N ALA A 69 8.73 19.06 2.66
CA ALA A 69 8.23 19.87 3.75
C ALA A 69 9.32 20.06 4.82
N ALA A 70 9.34 21.23 5.47
CA ALA A 70 10.30 21.50 6.54
C ALA A 70 10.13 20.55 7.73
N GLU A 71 8.87 20.27 8.09
CA GLU A 71 8.52 19.35 9.17
C GLU A 71 8.15 17.98 8.61
N PRO A 72 8.66 16.88 9.19
CA PRO A 72 8.26 15.54 8.80
C PRO A 72 6.81 15.27 9.20
N TYR A 73 6.18 14.32 8.51
CA TYR A 73 4.88 13.82 8.94
C TYR A 73 5.05 12.91 10.16
N ASP A 74 4.25 13.13 11.22
CA ASP A 74 4.28 12.37 12.47
C ASP A 74 3.03 11.49 12.62
N LEU A 75 3.25 10.18 12.70
CA LEU A 75 2.19 9.18 12.85
C LEU A 75 1.50 9.21 14.24
N THR A 76 2.10 9.86 15.23
CA THR A 76 1.65 9.82 16.63
C THR A 76 0.20 10.31 16.77
N ALA A 77 -0.12 11.45 16.17
CA ALA A 77 -1.44 12.07 16.32
C ALA A 77 -2.54 11.20 15.71
N ILE A 78 -2.36 10.76 14.46
CA ILE A 78 -3.36 9.93 13.78
C ILE A 78 -3.50 8.58 14.47
N LEU A 79 -2.41 7.96 14.98
CA LEU A 79 -2.43 6.68 15.71
C LEU A 79 -2.98 6.77 17.15
N GLY A 80 -3.27 7.96 17.66
CA GLY A 80 -3.73 8.13 19.04
C GLY A 80 -2.62 7.87 20.06
N GLY A 81 -1.36 8.11 19.67
CA GLY A 81 -0.18 8.03 20.53
C GLY A 81 0.75 6.85 20.24
N GLN A 82 1.95 6.93 20.83
CA GLN A 82 2.98 5.89 20.77
C GLN A 82 2.74 4.79 21.81
N THR A 83 1.60 4.09 21.68
CA THR A 83 1.25 2.98 22.57
C THR A 83 2.08 1.73 22.25
N ALA A 84 2.21 0.81 23.21
CA ALA A 84 2.90 -0.47 22.97
C ALA A 84 2.27 -1.27 21.82
N ALA A 85 0.94 -1.21 21.67
CA ALA A 85 0.22 -1.86 20.58
C ALA A 85 0.58 -1.24 19.22
N ASN A 86 0.59 0.10 19.13
CA ASN A 86 0.95 0.80 17.89
C ASN A 86 2.42 0.60 17.54
N GLN A 87 3.32 0.63 18.54
CA GLN A 87 4.74 0.29 18.36
C GLN A 87 4.90 -1.11 17.77
N GLN A 88 4.20 -2.11 18.33
CA GLN A 88 4.26 -3.48 17.82
C GLN A 88 3.70 -3.59 16.40
N ALA A 89 2.58 -2.94 16.12
CA ALA A 89 1.96 -2.92 14.79
C ALA A 89 2.91 -2.33 13.74
N LEU A 90 3.43 -1.12 13.97
CA LEU A 90 4.37 -0.46 13.05
C LEU A 90 5.66 -1.27 12.87
N ALA A 91 6.15 -1.92 13.93
CA ALA A 91 7.32 -2.79 13.85
C ALA A 91 7.06 -3.98 12.92
N ARG A 92 5.90 -4.63 13.03
CA ARG A 92 5.49 -5.73 12.15
C ARG A 92 5.30 -5.27 10.71
N LEU A 93 4.62 -4.15 10.48
CA LEU A 93 4.47 -3.59 9.14
C LEU A 93 5.82 -3.26 8.50
N SER A 94 6.77 -2.75 9.28
CA SER A 94 8.14 -2.49 8.81
C SER A 94 8.89 -3.75 8.43
N GLN A 95 8.66 -4.88 9.11
CA GLN A 95 9.20 -6.18 8.69
C GLN A 95 8.59 -6.67 7.38
N ILE A 96 7.27 -6.50 7.20
CA ILE A 96 6.58 -6.87 5.95
C ILE A 96 7.15 -6.04 4.79
N THR A 97 7.31 -4.73 4.99
CA THR A 97 7.94 -3.82 4.01
C THR A 97 9.36 -4.26 3.67
N ALA A 98 10.19 -4.61 4.67
CA ALA A 98 11.55 -5.09 4.45
C ALA A 98 11.59 -6.43 3.71
N PHE A 99 10.68 -7.36 4.03
CA PHE A 99 10.53 -8.61 3.30
C PHE A 99 10.19 -8.35 1.83
N TYR A 100 9.19 -7.49 1.58
CA TYR A 100 8.77 -7.17 0.21
C TYR A 100 9.93 -6.52 -0.58
N GLN A 101 10.67 -5.60 0.03
CA GLN A 101 11.86 -4.99 -0.57
C GLN A 101 12.90 -6.01 -1.04
N GLN A 102 13.15 -7.04 -0.23
CA GLN A 102 14.13 -8.09 -0.56
C GLN A 102 13.68 -9.02 -1.69
N GLN A 103 12.37 -9.09 -1.97
CA GLN A 103 11.79 -10.08 -2.90
C GLN A 103 11.32 -9.47 -4.22
N ALA A 104 10.75 -8.27 -4.19
CA ALA A 104 10.01 -7.70 -5.31
C ALA A 104 10.89 -7.00 -6.36
N GLY A 105 12.03 -6.44 -5.93
CA GLY A 105 12.92 -5.68 -6.81
C GLY A 105 12.33 -4.37 -7.33
N VAL A 106 11.20 -3.90 -6.77
CA VAL A 106 10.57 -2.64 -7.18
C VAL A 106 11.27 -1.42 -6.57
N ALA A 107 11.11 -0.26 -7.21
CA ALA A 107 11.68 1.00 -6.76
C ALA A 107 11.01 1.59 -5.50
N TRP A 108 9.70 1.34 -5.33
CA TRP A 108 8.93 1.92 -4.24
C TRP A 108 7.79 0.99 -3.78
N PHE A 109 7.50 0.99 -2.47
CA PHE A 109 6.38 0.27 -1.90
C PHE A 109 5.90 0.93 -0.62
N GLY A 110 4.58 0.99 -0.39
CA GLY A 110 3.98 1.53 0.82
C GLY A 110 2.76 0.76 1.30
N ILE A 111 2.60 0.68 2.62
CA ILE A 111 1.44 0.14 3.32
C ILE A 111 0.64 1.30 3.89
N TYR A 112 -0.65 1.36 3.56
CA TYR A 112 -1.55 2.42 4.00
C TYR A 112 -2.76 1.85 4.72
N GLN A 113 -3.25 2.59 5.71
CA GLN A 113 -4.49 2.25 6.44
C GLN A 113 -5.52 3.36 6.28
N ALA A 114 -6.79 2.99 6.08
CA ALA A 114 -7.92 3.93 6.07
C ALA A 114 -8.25 4.34 7.51
N ARG A 115 -8.21 5.66 7.80
CA ARG A 115 -8.41 6.23 9.14
C ARG A 115 -9.08 7.61 9.04
N ALA A 116 -9.59 8.12 10.17
CA ALA A 116 -9.91 9.53 10.30
C ALA A 116 -8.67 10.28 10.78
N ASN A 117 -8.29 11.36 10.11
CA ASN A 117 -7.21 12.23 10.56
C ASN A 117 -7.67 13.11 11.76
N PRO A 118 -6.79 13.89 12.41
CA PRO A 118 -7.17 14.75 13.54
C PRO A 118 -8.23 15.81 13.21
N ALA A 119 -8.43 16.15 11.93
CA ALA A 119 -9.50 17.03 11.47
C ALA A 119 -10.84 16.29 11.26
N GLY A 120 -10.87 14.96 11.45
CA GLY A 120 -12.05 14.12 11.25
C GLY A 120 -12.26 13.66 9.80
N GLU A 121 -11.31 13.92 8.91
CA GLU A 121 -11.42 13.58 7.49
C GLU A 121 -10.97 12.13 7.24
N ALA A 122 -11.68 11.42 6.38
CA ALA A 122 -11.30 10.07 5.98
C ALA A 122 -10.09 10.13 5.03
N VAL A 123 -9.02 9.43 5.38
CA VAL A 123 -7.76 9.38 4.63
C VAL A 123 -7.17 7.96 4.61
N LEU A 124 -6.34 7.67 3.62
CA LEU A 124 -5.34 6.60 3.70
C LEU A 124 -4.05 7.19 4.27
N VAL A 125 -3.55 6.68 5.39
CA VAL A 125 -2.27 7.10 5.97
C VAL A 125 -1.19 6.05 5.76
N LYS A 126 -0.02 6.47 5.26
CA LYS A 126 1.16 5.63 5.06
C LYS A 126 1.78 5.24 6.41
N LEU A 127 1.80 3.95 6.70
CA LEU A 127 2.31 3.41 7.96
C LEU A 127 3.74 2.89 7.85
N SER A 128 4.12 2.36 6.68
CA SER A 128 5.44 1.81 6.42
C SER A 128 5.72 1.83 4.93
N TYR A 129 6.95 2.14 4.53
CA TYR A 129 7.32 2.21 3.12
C TYR A 129 8.84 2.10 2.92
N PHE A 130 9.26 1.85 1.69
CA PHE A 130 10.61 2.14 1.21
C PHE A 130 10.55 2.89 -0.13
N GLY A 131 11.67 3.50 -0.52
CA GLY A 131 11.79 4.28 -1.74
C GLY A 131 11.84 5.78 -1.44
N ALA A 132 11.62 6.61 -2.46
CA ALA A 132 11.63 8.05 -2.32
C ALA A 132 10.51 8.59 -1.39
N PRO A 133 10.71 9.75 -0.74
CA PRO A 133 9.65 10.44 -0.02
C PRO A 133 8.43 10.67 -0.90
N SER A 134 7.26 10.31 -0.37
CA SER A 134 5.96 10.49 -1.02
C SER A 134 4.93 10.94 0.01
N ARG A 135 3.75 11.33 -0.46
CA ARG A 135 2.66 11.84 0.38
C ARG A 135 2.34 10.89 1.55
N ALA A 136 2.07 11.47 2.72
CA ALA A 136 1.68 10.72 3.92
C ALA A 136 0.21 10.26 3.90
N GLU A 137 -0.69 11.18 3.53
CA GLU A 137 -2.13 10.97 3.56
C GLU A 137 -2.75 11.14 2.18
N PHE A 138 -3.56 10.19 1.71
CA PHE A 138 -4.43 10.38 0.55
C PHE A 138 -5.88 10.60 1.00
N PRO A 139 -6.53 11.72 0.64
CA PRO A 139 -7.94 11.93 0.93
C PRO A 139 -8.82 10.83 0.36
N LEU A 140 -9.70 10.25 1.17
CA LEU A 140 -10.70 9.28 0.73
C LEU A 140 -12.00 9.99 0.36
N THR A 141 -11.94 10.85 -0.67
CA THR A 141 -13.11 11.53 -1.23
C THR A 141 -13.34 11.12 -2.68
N PRO A 142 -14.59 11.13 -3.18
CA PRO A 142 -14.88 10.84 -4.58
C PRO A 142 -14.10 11.73 -5.55
N GLU A 143 -13.94 13.01 -5.21
CA GLU A 143 -13.25 14.00 -6.06
C GLU A 143 -11.76 13.68 -6.17
N PHE A 144 -11.10 13.34 -5.07
CA PHE A 144 -9.68 13.01 -5.11
C PHE A 144 -9.45 11.63 -5.76
N ALA A 145 -10.41 10.72 -5.64
CA ALA A 145 -10.34 9.40 -6.25
C ALA A 145 -10.43 9.41 -7.78
N THR A 146 -10.91 10.48 -8.42
CA THR A 146 -10.90 10.54 -9.90
C THR A 146 -9.48 10.55 -10.44
N ILE A 147 -8.57 11.27 -9.76
CA ILE A 147 -7.18 11.43 -10.18
C ILE A 147 -6.21 10.47 -9.46
N SER A 148 -6.53 10.03 -8.23
CA SER A 148 -5.64 9.21 -7.41
C SER A 148 -6.00 7.74 -7.49
N ASN A 149 -5.05 6.92 -7.95
CA ASN A 149 -5.14 5.47 -7.89
C ASN A 149 -5.36 4.98 -6.45
N ASN A 150 -4.56 5.49 -5.50
CA ASN A 150 -4.63 5.10 -4.10
C ASN A 150 -6.03 5.34 -3.51
N SER A 151 -6.60 6.52 -3.73
CA SER A 151 -7.95 6.85 -3.23
C SER A 151 -9.05 6.11 -3.98
N SER A 152 -8.88 5.91 -5.29
CA SER A 152 -9.75 5.03 -6.10
C SER A 152 -9.83 3.63 -5.51
N VAL A 153 -8.69 2.99 -5.21
CA VAL A 153 -8.63 1.64 -4.61
C VAL A 153 -9.16 1.68 -3.18
N GLY A 154 -8.80 2.68 -2.39
CA GLY A 154 -9.23 2.84 -1.00
C GLY A 154 -10.75 3.02 -0.82
N LEU A 155 -11.43 3.61 -1.81
CA LEU A 155 -12.89 3.76 -1.81
C LEU A 155 -13.63 2.60 -2.46
N SER A 156 -13.16 2.13 -3.61
CA SER A 156 -13.86 1.10 -4.39
C SER A 156 -13.56 -0.32 -3.92
N GLY A 157 -12.39 -0.52 -3.30
CA GLY A 157 -11.84 -1.83 -3.05
C GLY A 157 -11.52 -2.56 -4.35
N LYS A 158 -11.35 -1.91 -5.50
CA LYS A 158 -10.90 -2.57 -6.72
C LYS A 158 -9.42 -2.32 -6.92
N ALA A 159 -8.64 -3.39 -7.10
CA ALA A 159 -7.23 -3.27 -7.38
C ALA A 159 -7.02 -2.51 -8.71
N ARG A 160 -5.90 -1.80 -8.80
CA ARG A 160 -5.47 -1.13 -10.02
C ARG A 160 -4.04 -1.57 -10.32
N VAL A 161 -3.87 -2.27 -11.43
CA VAL A 161 -2.57 -2.74 -11.92
C VAL A 161 -2.30 -2.09 -13.27
N ILE A 162 -1.34 -1.18 -13.30
CA ILE A 162 -0.89 -0.44 -14.46
C ILE A 162 0.52 -0.91 -14.77
N ASN A 163 0.66 -1.85 -15.71
CA ASN A 163 1.99 -2.33 -16.11
C ASN A 163 2.72 -1.35 -17.03
N SER A 164 2.03 -0.42 -17.67
CA SER A 164 2.65 0.61 -18.50
C SER A 164 1.85 1.90 -18.35
N VAL A 165 2.41 2.88 -17.63
CA VAL A 165 1.82 4.22 -17.47
C VAL A 165 1.63 4.87 -18.84
N ALA A 166 2.60 4.73 -19.75
CA ALA A 166 2.49 5.26 -21.10
C ALA A 166 1.29 4.69 -21.86
N SER A 167 1.09 3.36 -21.82
CA SER A 167 -0.05 2.70 -22.49
C SER A 167 -1.38 3.07 -21.82
N TYR A 168 -1.39 3.19 -20.49
CA TYR A 168 -2.58 3.56 -19.73
C TYR A 168 -3.05 4.99 -20.06
N LEU A 169 -2.13 5.95 -20.12
CA LEU A 169 -2.42 7.33 -20.54
C LEU A 169 -2.92 7.40 -21.99
N GLN A 170 -2.33 6.63 -22.91
CA GLN A 170 -2.77 6.57 -24.31
C GLN A 170 -4.22 6.06 -24.46
N GLN A 171 -4.68 5.23 -23.53
CA GLN A 171 -6.07 4.71 -23.49
C GLN A 171 -7.04 5.67 -22.79
N GLY A 172 -6.59 6.86 -22.41
CA GLY A 172 -7.40 7.88 -21.72
C GLY A 172 -7.51 7.67 -20.21
N GLY A 173 -6.65 6.84 -19.61
CA GLY A 173 -6.56 6.73 -18.16
C GLY A 173 -5.98 7.99 -17.52
N GLU A 174 -6.54 8.43 -16.40
CA GLU A 174 -5.98 9.51 -15.60
C GLU A 174 -4.94 8.94 -14.62
N TYR A 175 -3.76 9.53 -14.59
CA TYR A 175 -2.65 9.06 -13.76
C TYR A 175 -2.02 10.22 -12.98
N TYR A 176 -2.32 10.29 -11.68
CA TYR A 176 -1.63 11.20 -10.78
C TYR A 176 -0.19 10.73 -10.55
N THR A 177 0.78 11.57 -10.89
CA THR A 177 2.21 11.21 -10.85
C THR A 177 2.91 11.88 -9.67
N CYS A 178 3.29 11.10 -8.65
CA CYS A 178 4.13 11.56 -7.53
C CYS A 178 5.62 11.63 -7.90
N ASP A 179 6.09 10.73 -8.76
CA ASP A 179 7.47 10.71 -9.29
C ASP A 179 7.39 10.43 -10.80
N PRO A 180 7.89 11.32 -11.68
CA PRO A 180 7.79 11.16 -13.13
C PRO A 180 8.58 9.97 -13.68
N LYS A 181 9.44 9.33 -12.86
CA LYS A 181 10.12 8.10 -13.26
C LYS A 181 9.22 6.87 -13.21
N VAL A 182 8.08 6.90 -12.52
CA VAL A 182 7.19 5.74 -12.41
C VAL A 182 6.66 5.34 -13.79
N GLN A 183 6.86 4.08 -14.14
CA GLN A 183 6.42 3.47 -15.40
C GLN A 183 5.41 2.34 -15.19
N ALA A 184 5.33 1.80 -13.97
CA ALA A 184 4.33 0.81 -13.59
C ALA A 184 3.89 1.02 -12.13
N GLU A 185 2.64 0.68 -11.83
CA GLU A 185 2.06 0.73 -10.49
C GLU A 185 1.10 -0.46 -10.25
N ALA A 186 1.12 -1.02 -9.04
CA ALA A 186 0.14 -1.97 -8.57
C ALA A 186 -0.37 -1.58 -7.18
N CYS A 187 -1.56 -0.97 -7.14
CA CYS A 187 -2.25 -0.57 -5.93
C CYS A 187 -3.36 -1.59 -5.60
N LEU A 188 -3.23 -2.28 -4.47
CA LEU A 188 -4.10 -3.39 -4.08
C LEU A 188 -4.79 -3.14 -2.73
N PRO A 189 -6.08 -3.49 -2.58
CA PRO A 189 -6.83 -3.25 -1.35
C PRO A 189 -6.44 -4.24 -0.24
N LEU A 190 -6.61 -3.79 1.00
CA LEU A 190 -6.56 -4.60 2.21
C LEU A 190 -7.97 -4.81 2.73
N TYR A 191 -8.38 -6.05 2.99
CA TYR A 191 -9.71 -6.33 3.54
C TYR A 191 -9.65 -6.97 4.91
N ALA A 192 -10.62 -6.57 5.74
CA ALA A 192 -11.04 -7.34 6.89
C ALA A 192 -11.79 -8.61 6.43
N GLN A 193 -11.91 -9.59 7.31
CA GLN A 193 -12.68 -10.81 7.06
C GLN A 193 -14.14 -10.56 6.62
N SER A 194 -14.74 -9.43 7.03
CA SER A 194 -16.07 -9.01 6.60
C SER A 194 -16.15 -8.50 5.15
N GLY A 195 -15.02 -8.35 4.46
CA GLY A 195 -14.91 -7.70 3.16
C GLY A 195 -14.79 -6.18 3.23
N ARG A 196 -14.81 -5.58 4.44
CA ARG A 196 -14.59 -4.14 4.62
C ARG A 196 -13.16 -3.77 4.24
N ILE A 197 -12.99 -2.66 3.52
CA ILE A 197 -11.68 -2.11 3.15
C ILE A 197 -11.01 -1.54 4.41
N LEU A 198 -9.78 -1.96 4.68
CA LEU A 198 -8.95 -1.49 5.80
C LEU A 198 -7.87 -0.51 5.37
N GLY A 199 -7.55 -0.47 4.07
CA GLY A 199 -6.44 0.29 3.54
C GLY A 199 -6.00 -0.29 2.19
N ILE A 200 -4.77 0.00 1.81
CA ILE A 200 -4.16 -0.45 0.55
C ILE A 200 -2.69 -0.81 0.77
N VAL A 201 -2.12 -1.55 -0.16
CA VAL A 201 -0.70 -1.44 -0.49
C VAL A 201 -0.57 -0.77 -1.83
N ASP A 202 0.56 -0.13 -2.04
CA ASP A 202 0.93 0.46 -3.30
C ASP A 202 2.38 0.12 -3.61
N ALA A 203 2.65 -0.21 -4.87
CA ALA A 203 3.95 -0.63 -5.36
C ALA A 203 4.20 0.04 -6.70
N GLU A 204 5.34 0.70 -6.85
CA GLU A 204 5.70 1.45 -8.06
C GLU A 204 7.09 1.04 -8.54
N ASP A 205 7.29 1.05 -9.86
CA ASP A 205 8.60 0.84 -10.45
C ASP A 205 8.90 1.80 -11.60
N PHE A 206 10.19 2.01 -11.86
CA PHE A 206 10.67 2.84 -12.97
C PHE A 206 10.76 2.09 -14.30
N GLN A 207 10.50 0.78 -14.29
CA GLN A 207 10.36 -0.06 -15.47
C GLN A 207 8.90 -0.47 -15.66
N ALA A 208 8.48 -0.50 -16.91
CA ALA A 208 7.18 -1.04 -17.28
C ALA A 208 7.19 -2.59 -17.23
N GLU A 209 6.00 -3.18 -17.20
CA GLU A 209 5.73 -4.61 -17.31
C GLU A 209 6.35 -5.46 -16.18
N VAL A 210 6.55 -4.88 -15.00
CA VAL A 210 7.13 -5.56 -13.84
C VAL A 210 6.11 -6.34 -13.00
N PHE A 211 4.82 -5.99 -13.04
CA PHE A 211 3.77 -6.66 -12.27
C PHE A 211 3.20 -7.85 -13.03
N ASP A 212 4.05 -8.86 -13.23
CA ASP A 212 3.68 -10.17 -13.74
C ASP A 212 2.93 -11.01 -12.69
N GLN A 213 2.56 -12.25 -13.05
CA GLN A 213 1.85 -13.15 -12.12
C GLN A 213 2.66 -13.47 -10.85
N ARG A 214 3.99 -13.51 -10.92
CA ARG A 214 4.82 -13.80 -9.74
C ARG A 214 4.85 -12.59 -8.81
N ALA A 215 5.04 -11.38 -9.35
CA ALA A 215 4.99 -10.14 -8.59
C ALA A 215 3.61 -9.93 -7.94
N LEU A 216 2.53 -10.20 -8.68
CA LEU A 216 1.16 -10.11 -8.15
C LEU A 216 0.89 -11.18 -7.08
N ALA A 217 1.42 -12.41 -7.22
CA ALA A 217 1.29 -13.42 -6.18
C ALA A 217 1.95 -13.00 -4.85
N LEU A 218 3.13 -12.34 -4.92
CA LEU A 218 3.80 -11.77 -3.76
C LEU A 218 2.98 -10.62 -3.14
N LEU A 219 2.48 -9.70 -3.96
CA LEU A 219 1.62 -8.60 -3.48
C LEU A 219 0.35 -9.10 -2.80
N VAL A 220 -0.38 -10.02 -3.42
CA VAL A 220 -1.58 -10.62 -2.85
C VAL A 220 -1.27 -11.34 -1.54
N ALA A 221 -0.16 -12.07 -1.46
CA ALA A 221 0.27 -12.72 -0.23
C ALA A 221 0.48 -11.71 0.91
N VAL A 222 1.13 -10.59 0.62
CA VAL A 222 1.33 -9.48 1.55
C VAL A 222 -0.01 -8.85 1.95
N CYS A 223 -0.91 -8.58 1.00
CA CYS A 223 -2.23 -8.01 1.27
C CYS A 223 -3.11 -8.89 2.17
N LEU A 224 -2.99 -10.21 2.06
CA LEU A 224 -3.69 -11.17 2.90
C LEU A 224 -3.08 -11.29 4.31
N THR A 225 -1.84 -10.84 4.51
CA THR A 225 -1.13 -10.92 5.79
C THR A 225 -1.18 -9.62 6.60
N ILE A 226 -1.11 -8.46 5.94
CA ILE A 226 -1.11 -7.14 6.61
C ILE A 226 -2.29 -6.93 7.59
N PRO A 227 -3.55 -7.32 7.28
CA PRO A 227 -4.68 -7.09 8.18
C PRO A 227 -4.52 -7.64 9.59
N ASP A 228 -3.66 -8.64 9.79
CA ASP A 228 -3.37 -9.22 11.11
C ASP A 228 -2.50 -8.30 11.99
N TYR A 229 -1.87 -7.28 11.40
CA TYR A 229 -0.86 -6.44 12.03
C TYR A 229 -1.16 -4.94 11.96
N LEU A 230 -2.30 -4.55 11.40
CA LEU A 230 -2.69 -3.14 11.34
C LEU A 230 -2.95 -2.59 12.75
N PRO A 231 -2.57 -1.32 13.02
CA PRO A 231 -3.02 -0.61 14.22
C PRO A 231 -4.54 -0.63 14.34
N ALA A 232 -5.05 -0.61 15.57
CA ALA A 232 -6.48 -0.51 15.80
C ALA A 232 -7.04 0.83 15.24
N VAL A 233 -8.29 0.79 14.80
CA VAL A 233 -9.11 1.94 14.39
C VAL A 233 -10.29 2.08 15.31
#